data_AF-A0A445M7L0-F1
#
_entry.id   AF-A0A445M7L0-F1
#
_cell.length_a   1.000
_cell.length_b   1.000
_cell.length_c   1.000
_cell.angle_alpha   90.00
_cell.angle_beta   90.00
_cell.angle_gamma   90.00
#
_symmetry.space_group_name_H-M   'P 1'
#
loop_
_entity.id
_entity.type
_entity.pdbx_description
1 polymer ?
#
loop_
_entity_poly.entity_id
_entity_poly.type
_entity_poly.pdbx_seq_one_letter_code
_entity_poly.pdbx_strand_id
1 'polypeptide(L)'
;MESNQFGLFATSTAQIHDAPAVGGAVHGVPSIEKITFHLLRLEDGEILDKKVFSNDFVNLTHNMGVFLYDDLLAIVSLRYQTIHILQIRDSGNLVDVRAIGEFCREDDELFLNSNAQLQLPGNHIENHMHQGQPNLGNSFLSGIKQRLLSFIFQGLWNEERDDTLRIQRLRKKFYFHFQDYVDLIIWKVQFLDRHHLLIKFGSVDGGVSRNADHHPAFVAVYNMDTTEIVSFYQNSADELYLLFEQFCDHFHATSRNSMYMNFISSHSNNIHALEQLRSIKDKASSSAQFVKKMLASLPFSCQSQSPSPYFDQSLFRFDDKLISATDRHRQSTDHPIKFILRRYPYSLKFKIKPGPEAGSMDGRAKKISSFLFHPILPLALSVQQTLFLQPSVVNIHFRR
;
A
#
# COMPACT_ATOMS: atom_id res chain seq x y z
N MET A 1 -26.09 18.59 11.75
CA MET A 1 -25.09 19.04 10.76
C MET A 1 -25.02 17.95 9.72
N GLU A 2 -25.52 18.23 8.51
CA GLU A 2 -25.34 17.33 7.37
C GLU A 2 -23.84 17.23 7.12
N SER A 3 -23.30 16.04 7.31
CA SER A 3 -21.89 15.76 7.05
C SER A 3 -21.72 15.76 5.53
N ASN A 4 -20.94 16.70 5.01
CA ASN A 4 -20.45 16.63 3.62
C ASN A 4 -19.61 15.36 3.49
N GLN A 5 -20.22 14.27 3.06
CA GLN A 5 -19.52 13.02 2.81
C GLN A 5 -18.91 13.08 1.41
N PHE A 6 -17.62 12.80 1.34
CA PHE A 6 -16.89 12.79 0.08
C PHE A 6 -16.49 11.37 -0.32
N GLY A 7 -16.52 11.12 -1.62
CA GLY A 7 -15.91 9.95 -2.24
C GLY A 7 -14.75 10.37 -3.12
N LEU A 8 -13.66 9.61 -3.07
CA LEU A 8 -12.51 9.80 -3.94
C LEU A 8 -12.47 8.66 -4.97
N PHE A 9 -12.49 9.01 -6.25
CA PHE A 9 -12.52 8.05 -7.35
C PHE A 9 -11.39 8.32 -8.32
N ALA A 10 -10.76 7.28 -8.83
CA ALA A 10 -9.67 7.40 -9.79
C ALA A 10 -10.06 6.84 -11.16
N THR A 11 -9.71 7.55 -12.22
CA THR A 11 -9.84 7.12 -13.61
C THR A 11 -8.49 7.22 -14.30
N SER A 12 -8.20 6.32 -15.23
CA SER A 12 -6.94 6.30 -15.96
C SER A 12 -7.15 5.96 -17.44
N THR A 13 -6.31 6.50 -18.31
CA THR A 13 -6.17 6.00 -19.69
C THR A 13 -5.46 4.64 -19.72
N ALA A 14 -5.33 4.04 -20.91
CA ALA A 14 -4.63 2.78 -21.08
C ALA A 14 -3.13 2.90 -20.74
N GLN A 15 -2.55 1.81 -20.27
CA GLN A 15 -1.12 1.72 -19.97
C GLN A 15 -0.30 1.62 -21.26
N ILE A 16 0.80 2.35 -21.31
CA ILE A 16 1.83 2.32 -22.34
C ILE A 16 3.04 1.61 -21.74
N HIS A 17 3.24 0.34 -22.11
CA HIS A 17 4.29 -0.50 -21.52
C HIS A 17 5.71 -0.06 -21.90
N ASP A 18 5.92 0.36 -23.16
CA ASP A 18 7.25 0.68 -23.70
C ASP A 18 7.55 2.19 -23.68
N ALA A 19 7.10 2.89 -22.62
CA ALA A 19 7.27 4.33 -22.52
C ALA A 19 8.73 4.73 -22.15
N PRO A 20 9.37 5.66 -22.88
CA PRO A 20 10.77 6.01 -22.66
C PRO A 20 11.01 6.69 -21.30
N ALA A 21 12.16 6.41 -20.68
CA ALA A 21 12.59 6.96 -19.39
C ALA A 21 13.06 8.43 -19.52
N VAL A 22 12.13 9.35 -19.77
CA VAL A 22 12.40 10.80 -19.94
C VAL A 22 12.13 11.55 -18.63
N GLY A 23 12.97 12.53 -18.30
CA GLY A 23 12.72 13.48 -17.20
C GLY A 23 12.73 12.85 -15.81
N GLY A 24 13.68 11.94 -15.54
CA GLY A 24 13.78 11.26 -14.24
C GLY A 24 12.86 10.05 -14.08
N ALA A 25 12.13 9.66 -15.13
CA ALA A 25 11.30 8.45 -15.12
C ALA A 25 12.14 7.18 -14.91
N VAL A 26 11.64 6.27 -14.07
CA VAL A 26 12.26 4.96 -13.83
C VAL A 26 12.12 4.08 -15.07
N HIS A 27 13.25 3.56 -15.55
CA HIS A 27 13.29 2.61 -16.66
C HIS A 27 12.50 1.33 -16.34
N GLY A 28 11.67 0.87 -17.28
CA GLY A 28 10.87 -0.36 -17.13
C GLY A 28 9.52 -0.17 -16.41
N VAL A 29 9.25 1.03 -15.89
CA VAL A 29 7.90 1.37 -15.39
C VAL A 29 7.04 1.82 -16.57
N PRO A 30 5.80 1.32 -16.73
CA PRO A 30 4.88 1.80 -17.76
C PRO A 30 4.52 3.28 -17.58
N SER A 31 3.88 3.88 -18.57
CA SER A 31 3.29 5.22 -18.46
C SER A 31 1.78 5.14 -18.66
N ILE A 32 1.04 5.98 -17.96
CA ILE A 32 -0.37 6.26 -18.20
C ILE A 32 -0.43 7.75 -18.54
N GLU A 33 -0.90 8.04 -19.74
CA GLU A 33 -0.96 9.42 -20.26
C GLU A 33 -1.71 10.35 -19.32
N LYS A 34 -2.84 9.89 -18.76
CA LYS A 34 -3.66 10.68 -17.86
C LYS A 34 -4.28 9.81 -16.76
N ILE A 35 -3.97 10.16 -15.52
CA ILE A 35 -4.61 9.64 -14.31
C ILE A 35 -5.33 10.81 -13.65
N THR A 36 -6.60 10.64 -13.29
CA THR A 36 -7.40 11.69 -12.64
C THR A 36 -8.05 11.13 -11.39
N PHE A 37 -7.80 11.80 -10.27
CA PHE A 37 -8.50 11.62 -9.01
C PHE A 37 -9.61 12.67 -8.92
N HIS A 38 -10.85 12.23 -8.72
CA HIS A 38 -12.02 13.07 -8.62
C HIS A 38 -12.53 13.03 -7.19
N LEU A 39 -12.72 14.20 -6.58
CA LEU A 39 -13.39 14.36 -5.29
C LEU A 39 -14.87 14.63 -5.55
N LEU A 40 -15.74 13.72 -5.11
CA LEU A 40 -17.17 13.78 -5.32
C LEU A 40 -17.90 14.00 -4.00
N ARG A 41 -18.94 14.83 -4.00
CA ARG A 41 -19.95 14.84 -2.93
C ARG A 41 -20.85 13.63 -3.09
N LEU A 42 -20.96 12.80 -2.05
CA LEU A 42 -21.73 11.55 -2.13
C LEU A 42 -23.25 11.75 -2.15
N GLU A 43 -23.73 12.89 -1.67
CA GLU A 43 -25.17 13.20 -1.61
C GLU A 43 -25.81 13.32 -2.99
N ASP A 44 -25.17 14.03 -3.91
CA ASP A 44 -25.71 14.36 -5.23
C ASP A 44 -24.77 13.99 -6.39
N GLY A 45 -23.57 13.51 -6.10
CA GLY A 45 -22.59 13.11 -7.10
C GLY A 45 -21.84 14.26 -7.76
N GLU A 46 -21.93 15.49 -7.23
CA GLU A 46 -21.18 16.63 -7.78
C GLU A 46 -19.67 16.39 -7.66
N ILE A 47 -18.93 16.59 -8.75
CA ILE A 47 -17.47 16.60 -8.76
C ILE A 47 -17.01 17.97 -8.25
N LEU A 48 -16.44 18.00 -7.05
CA LEU A 48 -16.02 19.23 -6.37
C LEU A 48 -14.62 19.66 -6.80
N ASP A 49 -13.71 18.70 -6.96
CA ASP A 49 -12.32 18.97 -7.35
C ASP A 49 -11.67 17.76 -8.05
N LYS A 50 -10.52 17.99 -8.68
CA LYS A 50 -9.74 16.96 -9.38
C LYS A 50 -8.23 17.18 -9.26
N LYS A 51 -7.50 16.09 -9.06
CA LYS A 51 -6.03 16.04 -9.23
C LYS A 51 -5.68 15.20 -10.45
N VAL A 52 -4.88 15.76 -11.35
CA VAL A 52 -4.45 15.09 -12.60
C VAL A 52 -2.95 14.83 -12.55
N PHE A 53 -2.56 13.61 -12.90
CA PHE A 53 -1.18 13.22 -13.18
C PHE A 53 -1.06 12.87 -14.66
N SER A 54 0.01 13.32 -15.30
CA SER A 54 0.24 13.14 -16.73
C SER A 54 1.52 12.36 -16.98
N ASN A 55 1.46 11.40 -17.91
CA ASN A 55 2.57 10.53 -18.30
C ASN A 55 3.23 9.79 -17.13
N ASP A 56 2.47 9.49 -16.09
CA ASP A 56 2.92 8.88 -14.85
C ASP A 56 2.36 7.47 -14.68
N PHE A 57 2.74 6.76 -13.62
CA PHE A 57 2.17 5.47 -13.25
C PHE A 57 1.83 5.47 -11.76
N VAL A 58 0.53 5.44 -11.46
CA VAL A 58 0.01 5.15 -10.12
C VAL A 58 -0.69 3.80 -10.18
N ASN A 59 -0.30 2.86 -9.31
CA ASN A 59 -0.92 1.54 -9.29
C ASN A 59 -2.29 1.58 -8.61
N LEU A 60 -3.35 1.82 -9.40
CA LEU A 60 -4.73 1.89 -8.89
C LEU A 60 -5.34 0.52 -8.59
N THR A 61 -4.72 -0.58 -9.02
CA THR A 61 -5.22 -1.94 -8.78
C THR A 61 -5.27 -2.20 -7.28
N HIS A 62 -6.45 -2.49 -6.72
CA HIS A 62 -6.65 -2.67 -5.28
C HIS A 62 -6.06 -1.56 -4.40
N ASN A 63 -6.08 -0.30 -4.88
CA ASN A 63 -5.52 0.85 -4.17
C ASN A 63 -4.04 0.64 -3.75
N MET A 64 -3.21 0.02 -4.59
CA MET A 64 -1.81 -0.28 -4.24
C MET A 64 -0.95 0.99 -4.12
N GLY A 65 -1.14 1.95 -5.02
CA GLY A 65 -0.38 3.20 -5.09
C GLY A 65 -1.03 4.37 -4.35
N VAL A 66 -2.08 4.12 -3.57
CA VAL A 66 -2.88 5.17 -2.92
C VAL A 66 -3.24 4.76 -1.49
N PHE A 67 -3.09 5.69 -0.55
CA PHE A 67 -3.51 5.49 0.83
C PHE A 67 -4.17 6.75 1.39
N LEU A 68 -5.33 6.60 2.04
CA LEU A 68 -6.07 7.66 2.70
C LEU A 68 -6.04 7.43 4.22
N TYR A 69 -5.69 8.47 4.97
CA TYR A 69 -5.71 8.53 6.42
C TYR A 69 -6.47 9.77 6.86
N ASP A 70 -7.67 9.59 7.43
CA ASP A 70 -8.63 10.66 7.69
C ASP A 70 -8.85 11.54 6.44
N ASP A 71 -8.29 12.74 6.42
CA ASP A 71 -8.35 13.73 5.34
C ASP A 71 -7.04 13.84 4.54
N LEU A 72 -5.99 13.09 4.89
CA LEU A 72 -4.71 13.06 4.18
C LEU A 72 -4.65 11.90 3.18
N LEU A 73 -4.32 12.23 1.95
CA LEU A 73 -4.21 11.30 0.83
C LEU A 73 -2.75 11.22 0.37
N ALA A 74 -2.19 10.02 0.35
CA ALA A 74 -0.90 9.73 -0.25
C ALA A 74 -1.09 9.04 -1.60
N ILE A 75 -0.42 9.55 -2.63
CA ILE A 75 -0.40 8.98 -3.99
C ILE A 75 1.05 8.74 -4.38
N VAL A 76 1.39 7.50 -4.74
CA VAL A 76 2.73 7.12 -5.18
C VAL A 76 2.82 7.23 -6.70
N SER A 77 3.58 8.22 -7.16
CA SER A 77 4.14 8.30 -8.50
C SER A 77 5.25 7.25 -8.61
N LEU A 78 4.93 6.07 -9.15
CA LEU A 78 5.91 4.99 -9.32
C LEU A 78 6.91 5.35 -10.40
N ARG A 79 6.49 6.08 -11.45
CA ARG A 79 7.38 6.44 -12.56
C ARG A 79 8.40 7.48 -12.13
N TYR A 80 8.01 8.47 -11.33
CA TYR A 80 8.89 9.58 -10.90
C TYR A 80 9.31 9.49 -9.43
N GLN A 81 9.06 8.36 -8.77
CA GLN A 81 9.55 8.06 -7.41
C GLN A 81 9.20 9.15 -6.39
N THR A 82 7.96 9.66 -6.50
CA THR A 82 7.47 10.75 -5.66
C THR A 82 6.18 10.32 -4.95
N ILE A 83 6.11 10.58 -3.65
CA ILE A 83 4.90 10.42 -2.85
C ILE A 83 4.26 11.79 -2.73
N HIS A 84 3.10 11.97 -3.37
CA HIS A 84 2.30 13.18 -3.28
C HIS A 84 1.36 13.08 -2.08
N ILE A 85 1.45 14.04 -1.17
CA ILE A 85 0.57 14.18 -0.01
C ILE A 85 -0.40 15.31 -0.31
N LEU A 86 -1.69 14.99 -0.34
CA LEU A 86 -2.79 15.92 -0.52
C LEU A 86 -3.68 15.92 0.72
N GLN A 87 -4.36 17.03 0.99
CA GLN A 87 -5.37 17.14 2.03
C GLN A 87 -6.73 17.43 1.41
N ILE A 88 -7.74 16.65 1.82
CA ILE A 88 -9.14 16.86 1.48
C ILE A 88 -9.71 17.86 2.49
N ARG A 89 -10.12 19.04 2.03
CA ARG A 89 -10.74 20.06 2.89
C ARG A 89 -12.25 19.88 2.97
N ASP A 90 -12.84 20.26 4.10
CA ASP A 90 -14.31 20.27 4.28
C ASP A 90 -15.05 21.15 3.25
N SER A 91 -14.34 22.12 2.65
CA SER A 91 -14.83 22.95 1.55
C SER A 91 -14.98 22.20 0.22
N GLY A 92 -14.52 20.95 0.13
CA GLY A 92 -14.58 20.16 -1.10
C GLY A 92 -13.39 20.37 -2.02
N ASN A 93 -12.20 20.68 -1.49
CA ASN A 93 -10.99 20.93 -2.28
C ASN A 93 -9.88 19.92 -1.97
N LEU A 94 -9.08 19.59 -2.99
CA LEU A 94 -7.84 18.83 -2.89
C LEU A 94 -6.66 19.80 -2.85
N VAL A 95 -5.98 19.87 -1.71
CA VAL A 95 -4.84 20.78 -1.50
C VAL A 95 -3.55 19.97 -1.50
N ASP A 96 -2.59 20.30 -2.36
CA ASP A 96 -1.24 19.74 -2.28
C ASP A 96 -0.56 20.20 -0.99
N VAL A 97 -0.13 19.25 -0.16
CA VAL A 97 0.55 19.51 1.12
C VAL A 97 2.05 19.29 0.99
N ARG A 98 2.45 18.23 0.27
CA ARG A 98 3.88 17.89 0.12
C ARG A 98 4.12 16.94 -1.05
N ALA A 99 5.34 17.00 -1.60
CA ALA A 99 5.90 15.96 -2.44
C ALA A 99 7.18 15.40 -1.79
N ILE A 100 7.28 14.08 -1.66
CA ILE A 100 8.42 13.40 -1.02
C ILE A 100 9.05 12.48 -2.06
N GLY A 101 10.27 12.78 -2.50
CA GLY A 101 10.99 12.02 -3.52
C GLY A 101 12.41 12.53 -3.68
N GLU A 102 12.68 13.16 -4.82
CA GLU A 102 13.94 13.88 -5.09
C GLU A 102 14.20 14.99 -4.07
N PHE A 103 13.13 15.66 -3.64
CA PHE A 103 13.12 16.65 -2.57
C PHE A 103 12.26 16.15 -1.42
N CYS A 104 12.62 16.52 -0.19
CA CYS A 104 11.85 16.19 1.01
C CYS A 104 11.26 17.43 1.69
N ARG A 105 11.77 18.63 1.37
CA ARG A 105 11.28 19.93 1.82
C ARG A 105 11.06 20.85 0.63
N GLU A 106 10.19 21.83 0.79
CA GLU A 106 9.81 22.78 -0.26
C GLU A 106 10.99 23.65 -0.73
N ASP A 107 11.95 23.92 0.16
CA ASP A 107 13.12 24.76 -0.07
C ASP A 107 14.38 23.98 -0.53
N ASP A 108 14.32 22.63 -0.57
CA ASP A 108 15.46 21.78 -0.93
C ASP A 108 15.95 22.10 -2.36
N GLU A 109 15.04 22.30 -3.32
CA GLU A 109 15.41 22.58 -4.72
C GLU A 109 16.19 23.90 -4.84
N LEU A 110 15.73 24.94 -4.14
CA LEU A 110 16.39 26.25 -4.12
C LEU A 110 17.78 26.16 -3.46
N PHE A 111 17.89 25.39 -2.37
CA PHE A 111 19.16 25.16 -1.68
C PHE A 111 20.17 24.37 -2.54
N LEU A 112 19.74 23.33 -3.24
CA LEU A 112 20.64 22.57 -4.12
C LEU A 112 21.08 23.40 -5.33
N ASN A 113 20.17 24.15 -5.94
CA ASN A 113 20.48 25.00 -7.09
C ASN A 113 21.46 26.13 -6.73
N SER A 114 21.29 26.77 -5.58
CA SER A 114 22.22 27.80 -5.11
C SER A 114 23.63 27.26 -4.84
N ASN A 115 23.75 26.04 -4.30
CA ASN A 115 25.05 25.40 -4.08
C ASN A 115 25.71 24.92 -5.39
N ALA A 116 24.93 24.44 -6.36
CA ALA A 116 25.45 24.03 -7.66
C ALA A 116 26.05 25.22 -8.44
N GLN A 117 25.46 26.41 -8.32
CA GLN A 117 25.98 27.64 -8.93
C GLN A 117 27.32 28.10 -8.33
N LEU A 118 27.56 27.83 -7.04
CA LEU A 118 28.82 28.16 -6.35
C LEU A 118 29.97 27.20 -6.69
N GLN A 119 29.68 26.00 -7.19
CA GLN A 119 30.68 24.97 -7.52
C GLN A 119 31.25 25.07 -8.93
N LEU A 120 30.74 25.95 -9.80
CA LEU A 120 31.35 26.25 -11.09
C LEU A 120 32.55 27.20 -10.86
N PRO A 121 33.81 26.73 -10.96
CA PRO A 121 34.95 27.63 -10.91
C PRO A 121 34.88 28.47 -12.18
N GLY A 122 34.97 29.79 -12.02
CA GLY A 122 35.07 30.72 -13.15
C GLY A 122 36.22 30.34 -14.07
N ASN A 123 35.90 29.72 -15.20
CA ASN A 123 36.60 29.79 -16.47
C ASN A 123 35.86 28.89 -17.47
N HIS A 124 34.91 29.47 -18.20
CA HIS A 124 34.80 29.33 -19.65
C HIS A 124 33.67 30.26 -20.12
N ILE A 125 34.09 31.42 -20.61
CA ILE A 125 33.29 32.23 -21.53
C ILE A 125 33.26 31.44 -22.84
N GLU A 126 32.15 30.77 -23.14
CA GLU A 126 31.79 30.49 -24.54
C GLU A 126 30.29 30.15 -24.66
N ASN A 127 29.58 31.12 -25.26
CA ASN A 127 28.31 31.04 -25.99
C ASN A 127 27.10 30.28 -25.40
N HIS A 128 26.18 31.09 -24.89
CA HIS A 128 24.74 30.85 -24.83
C HIS A 128 24.19 30.19 -26.12
N MET A 129 23.68 28.96 -26.05
CA MET A 129 22.43 28.51 -26.71
C MET A 129 21.98 27.05 -26.46
N HIS A 130 22.32 26.42 -25.33
CA HIS A 130 21.72 25.13 -24.95
C HIS A 130 21.19 25.17 -23.50
N GLN A 131 19.97 25.67 -23.33
CA GLN A 131 19.19 25.48 -22.11
C GLN A 131 18.67 24.03 -22.05
N GLY A 132 18.92 23.33 -20.94
CA GLY A 132 17.97 22.36 -20.42
C GLY A 132 18.33 20.88 -20.41
N GLN A 133 19.60 20.48 -20.39
CA GLN A 133 19.94 19.10 -19.99
C GLN A 133 20.96 19.09 -18.83
N PRO A 134 20.54 18.78 -17.60
CA PRO A 134 21.50 18.38 -16.59
C PRO A 134 22.12 17.05 -17.05
N ASN A 135 23.45 17.00 -17.11
CA ASN A 135 24.21 15.78 -17.35
C ASN A 135 23.76 14.70 -16.34
N LEU A 136 22.97 13.73 -16.82
CA LEU A 136 22.39 12.64 -16.00
C LEU A 136 23.46 11.78 -15.30
N GLY A 137 24.72 11.82 -15.77
CA GLY A 137 25.80 10.95 -15.32
C GLY A 137 26.42 11.28 -13.96
N ASN A 138 26.16 12.47 -13.40
CA ASN A 138 26.79 12.93 -12.14
C ASN A 138 25.79 13.60 -11.17
N SER A 139 24.49 13.25 -11.24
CA SER A 139 23.54 13.76 -10.24
C SER A 139 23.83 13.11 -8.89
N PHE A 140 24.12 13.92 -7.87
CA PHE A 140 24.17 13.42 -6.49
C PHE A 140 22.83 12.79 -6.13
N LEU A 141 22.89 11.73 -5.32
CA LEU A 141 21.68 11.18 -4.70
C LEU A 141 21.12 12.25 -3.76
N SER A 142 19.83 12.54 -3.92
CA SER A 142 19.10 13.56 -3.16
C SER A 142 17.89 12.96 -2.43
N GLY A 143 17.25 13.81 -1.63
CA GLY A 143 15.96 13.53 -1.01
C GLY A 143 15.90 12.23 -0.23
N ILE A 144 14.86 11.43 -0.49
CA ILE A 144 14.57 10.24 0.32
C ILE A 144 15.61 9.14 0.15
N LYS A 145 16.19 8.97 -1.05
CA LYS A 145 17.23 7.97 -1.30
C LYS A 145 18.51 8.30 -0.53
N GLN A 146 18.92 9.56 -0.56
CA GLN A 146 20.10 10.02 0.19
C GLN A 146 19.89 9.82 1.69
N ARG A 147 18.73 10.22 2.22
CA ARG A 147 18.38 10.07 3.64
C ARG A 147 18.37 8.60 4.07
N LEU A 148 17.83 7.72 3.23
CA LEU A 148 17.87 6.28 3.47
C LEU A 148 19.29 5.73 3.54
N LEU A 149 20.15 6.07 2.58
CA LEU A 149 21.54 5.61 2.57
C LEU A 149 22.32 6.14 3.78
N SER A 150 22.11 7.42 4.15
CA SER A 150 22.69 7.99 5.35
C SER A 150 22.22 7.28 6.61
N PHE A 151 20.94 6.95 6.73
CA PHE A 151 20.41 6.18 7.86
C PHE A 151 21.09 4.81 7.98
N ILE A 152 21.18 4.05 6.87
CA ILE A 152 21.82 2.73 6.86
C ILE A 152 23.30 2.85 7.24
N PHE A 153 24.02 3.81 6.67
CA PHE A 153 25.43 4.04 6.97
C PHE A 153 25.64 4.39 8.44
N GLN A 154 24.87 5.35 8.98
CA GLN A 154 24.99 5.79 10.36
C GLN A 154 24.66 4.67 11.36
N GLY A 155 23.62 3.87 11.09
CA GLY A 155 23.31 2.70 11.91
C GLY A 155 24.48 1.73 11.99
N LEU A 156 25.06 1.37 10.85
CA LEU A 156 26.21 0.47 10.79
C LEU A 156 27.48 1.08 11.40
N TRP A 157 27.67 2.40 11.28
CA TRP A 157 28.80 3.11 11.87
C TRP A 157 28.73 3.13 13.41
N ASN A 158 27.54 3.38 13.95
CA ASN A 158 27.33 3.57 15.39
C ASN A 158 27.19 2.26 16.17
N GLU A 159 26.83 1.15 15.52
CA GLU A 159 26.68 -0.15 16.18
C GLU A 159 28.00 -0.75 16.68
N GLU A 160 29.11 -0.49 15.99
CA GLU A 160 30.42 -1.12 16.30
C GLU A 160 31.40 -0.10 16.86
N ARG A 161 32.06 -0.43 17.98
CA ARG A 161 33.01 0.46 18.65
C ARG A 161 34.44 0.29 18.15
N ASP A 162 34.80 -0.93 17.72
CA ASP A 162 36.11 -1.20 17.16
C ASP A 162 36.21 -0.71 15.70
N ASP A 163 37.23 0.08 15.41
CA ASP A 163 37.40 0.70 14.09
C ASP A 163 37.60 -0.33 12.97
N THR A 164 38.32 -1.43 13.25
CA THR A 164 38.63 -2.45 12.24
C THR A 164 37.36 -3.25 11.90
N LEU A 165 36.62 -3.68 12.91
CA LEU A 165 35.34 -4.37 12.75
C LEU A 165 34.30 -3.46 12.08
N ARG A 166 34.25 -2.17 12.44
CA ARG A 166 33.35 -1.19 11.83
C ARG A 166 33.59 -1.07 10.33
N ILE A 167 34.84 -0.88 9.90
CA ILE A 167 35.21 -0.79 8.48
C ILE A 167 34.89 -2.09 7.75
N GLN A 168 35.20 -3.25 8.35
CA GLN A 168 34.89 -4.55 7.74
C GLN A 168 33.38 -4.74 7.55
N ARG A 169 32.58 -4.31 8.52
CA ARG A 169 31.12 -4.41 8.50
C ARG A 169 30.51 -3.49 7.46
N LEU A 170 30.95 -2.23 7.38
CA LEU A 170 30.54 -1.30 6.33
C LEU A 170 30.86 -1.86 4.94
N ARG A 171 32.06 -2.41 4.75
CA ARG A 171 32.44 -3.02 3.46
C ARG A 171 31.49 -4.15 3.07
N LYS A 172 31.14 -5.03 4.01
CA LYS A 172 30.29 -6.21 3.76
C LYS A 172 28.79 -5.89 3.63
N LYS A 173 28.27 -4.96 4.43
CA LYS A 173 26.82 -4.69 4.52
C LYS A 173 26.37 -3.47 3.73
N PHE A 174 27.19 -2.42 3.66
CA PHE A 174 26.83 -1.17 2.98
C PHE A 174 27.45 -1.08 1.60
N TYR A 175 28.78 -1.05 1.49
CA TYR A 175 29.45 -0.81 0.21
C TYR A 175 29.26 -1.95 -0.80
N PHE A 176 29.21 -3.20 -0.33
CA PHE A 176 28.92 -4.35 -1.20
C PHE A 176 27.52 -4.28 -1.82
N HIS A 177 26.53 -3.77 -1.07
CA HIS A 177 25.12 -3.65 -1.49
C HIS A 177 24.74 -2.22 -1.89
N PHE A 178 25.72 -1.33 -2.09
CA PHE A 178 25.44 0.09 -2.27
C PHE A 178 24.56 0.34 -3.49
N GLN A 179 24.90 -0.30 -4.62
CA GLN A 179 24.10 -0.19 -5.84
C GLN A 179 22.69 -0.79 -5.66
N ASP A 180 22.59 -1.93 -4.96
CA ASP A 180 21.29 -2.55 -4.65
C ASP A 180 20.37 -1.57 -3.90
N TYR A 181 20.92 -0.80 -2.95
CA TYR A 181 20.17 0.22 -2.20
C TYR A 181 19.82 1.44 -3.05
N VAL A 182 20.71 1.87 -3.95
CA VAL A 182 20.47 2.98 -4.88
C VAL A 182 19.34 2.63 -5.86
N ASP A 183 19.28 1.38 -6.31
CA ASP A 183 18.32 0.89 -7.29
C ASP A 183 16.95 0.58 -6.68
N LEU A 184 16.82 0.64 -5.34
CA LEU A 184 15.52 0.54 -4.68
C LEU A 184 14.59 1.66 -5.17
N ILE A 185 13.36 1.26 -5.47
CA ILE A 185 12.26 2.15 -5.82
C ILE A 185 11.15 2.04 -4.77
N ILE A 186 10.45 3.14 -4.53
CA ILE A 186 9.24 3.22 -3.73
C ILE A 186 8.14 2.48 -4.46
N TRP A 187 7.62 1.40 -3.86
CA TRP A 187 6.51 0.63 -4.42
C TRP A 187 5.16 1.10 -3.89
N LYS A 188 5.12 1.39 -2.59
CA LYS A 188 3.89 1.55 -1.85
C LYS A 188 4.13 2.37 -0.60
N VAL A 189 3.10 3.11 -0.20
CA VAL A 189 3.08 3.88 1.03
C VAL A 189 1.81 3.59 1.82
N GLN A 190 1.92 3.75 3.12
CA GLN A 190 0.81 3.76 4.06
C GLN A 190 1.09 4.84 5.11
N PHE A 191 0.06 5.53 5.59
CA PHE A 191 0.17 6.30 6.82
C PHE A 191 0.08 5.38 8.04
N LEU A 192 0.99 5.54 8.99
CA LEU A 192 0.85 4.99 10.34
C LEU A 192 0.08 5.96 11.24
N ASP A 193 0.35 7.25 11.06
CA ASP A 193 -0.35 8.38 11.65
C ASP A 193 -0.22 9.60 10.72
N ARG A 194 -0.55 10.81 11.19
CA ARG A 194 -0.48 12.03 10.39
C ARG A 194 0.94 12.50 10.07
N HIS A 195 1.96 11.96 10.74
CA HIS A 195 3.36 12.38 10.67
C HIS A 195 4.26 11.30 10.08
N HIS A 196 3.90 10.02 10.23
CA HIS A 196 4.74 8.89 9.86
C HIS A 196 4.17 8.09 8.68
N LEU A 197 5.03 7.87 7.68
CA LEU A 197 4.77 6.99 6.56
C LEU A 197 5.50 5.67 6.73
N LEU A 198 4.82 4.57 6.42
CA LEU A 198 5.42 3.26 6.18
C LEU A 198 5.63 3.11 4.67
N ILE A 199 6.89 3.17 4.23
CA ILE A 199 7.28 3.17 2.82
C ILE A 199 7.90 1.83 2.46
N LYS A 200 7.35 1.16 1.45
CA LYS A 200 7.92 -0.07 0.89
C LYS A 200 8.86 0.26 -0.25
N PHE A 201 10.07 -0.26 -0.16
CA PHE A 201 11.08 -0.20 -1.20
C PHE A 201 11.32 -1.58 -1.81
N GLY A 202 11.64 -1.64 -3.09
CA GLY A 202 12.09 -2.88 -3.74
C GLY A 202 12.58 -2.64 -5.16
N SER A 203 12.84 -3.70 -5.93
CA SER A 203 13.27 -3.61 -7.33
C SER A 203 12.17 -3.14 -8.28
N VAL A 204 12.54 -2.63 -9.46
CA VAL A 204 11.56 -2.25 -10.49
C VAL A 204 10.61 -3.40 -10.85
N ASP A 205 11.16 -4.60 -11.02
CA ASP A 205 10.40 -5.79 -11.40
C ASP A 205 9.27 -6.12 -10.43
N GLY A 206 9.49 -5.95 -9.12
CA GLY A 206 8.47 -6.24 -8.12
C GLY A 206 7.38 -5.16 -8.02
N GLY A 207 7.66 -3.91 -8.39
CA GLY A 207 6.69 -2.81 -8.33
C GLY A 207 5.65 -2.84 -9.47
N VAL A 208 6.04 -3.42 -10.62
CA VAL A 208 5.20 -3.50 -11.83
C VAL A 208 4.60 -4.90 -12.03
N SER A 209 5.26 -5.96 -11.52
CA SER A 209 4.81 -7.35 -11.65
C SER A 209 3.71 -7.73 -10.66
N ARG A 210 2.84 -8.67 -11.07
CA ARG A 210 1.87 -9.32 -10.17
C ARG A 210 2.51 -10.31 -9.18
N ASN A 211 3.79 -10.65 -9.35
CA ASN A 211 4.52 -11.65 -8.56
C ASN A 211 5.65 -11.04 -7.70
N ALA A 212 5.38 -9.91 -7.03
CA ALA A 212 6.34 -9.15 -6.21
C ALA A 212 6.99 -9.95 -5.05
N ASP A 213 6.37 -11.05 -4.60
CA ASP A 213 6.78 -11.81 -3.42
C ASP A 213 8.15 -12.51 -3.51
N HIS A 214 8.71 -12.62 -4.72
CA HIS A 214 10.01 -13.26 -4.96
C HIS A 214 11.19 -12.28 -4.87
N HIS A 215 10.94 -10.98 -4.97
CA HIS A 215 12.00 -9.97 -4.89
C HIS A 215 12.22 -9.53 -3.44
N PRO A 216 13.47 -9.26 -3.02
CA PRO A 216 13.74 -8.61 -1.76
C PRO A 216 13.00 -7.27 -1.70
N ALA A 217 12.29 -7.05 -0.60
CA ALA A 217 11.62 -5.80 -0.31
C ALA A 217 12.03 -5.32 1.07
N PHE A 218 12.04 -4.01 1.23
CA PHE A 218 12.36 -3.34 2.47
C PHE A 218 11.23 -2.40 2.85
N VAL A 219 11.15 -2.09 4.13
CA VAL A 219 10.15 -1.18 4.68
C VAL A 219 10.87 -0.16 5.55
N ALA A 220 10.60 1.11 5.31
CA ALA A 220 11.11 2.21 6.12
C ALA A 220 9.96 2.94 6.81
N VAL A 221 10.19 3.39 8.04
CA VAL A 221 9.35 4.41 8.67
C VAL A 221 9.98 5.77 8.40
N TYR A 222 9.23 6.68 7.79
CA TYR A 222 9.67 8.03 7.46
C TYR A 222 8.82 9.05 8.21
N ASN A 223 9.46 9.94 8.96
CA ASN A 223 8.79 11.07 9.59
C ASN A 223 8.75 12.23 8.58
N MET A 224 7.55 12.64 8.21
CA MET A 224 7.36 13.73 7.27
C MET A 224 7.89 15.03 7.88
N ASP A 225 7.55 15.39 9.11
CA ASP A 225 7.91 16.69 9.70
C ASP A 225 9.42 16.89 9.83
N THR A 226 10.14 15.90 10.36
CA THR A 226 11.60 15.99 10.54
C THR A 226 12.34 15.64 9.25
N THR A 227 11.68 15.02 8.28
CA THR A 227 12.24 14.46 7.05
C THR A 227 13.26 13.35 7.31
N GLU A 228 13.11 12.59 8.39
CA GLU A 228 14.06 11.55 8.79
C GLU A 228 13.51 10.14 8.54
N ILE A 229 14.43 9.23 8.20
CA ILE A 229 14.15 7.79 8.27
C ILE A 229 14.31 7.38 9.72
N VAL A 230 13.24 6.87 10.32
CA VAL A 230 13.18 6.46 11.72
C VAL A 230 13.66 5.02 11.88
N SER A 231 13.28 4.15 10.94
CA SER A 231 13.68 2.74 10.93
C SER A 231 13.67 2.18 9.52
N PHE A 232 14.46 1.11 9.30
CA PHE A 232 14.58 0.43 8.02
C PHE A 232 14.76 -1.07 8.24
N TYR A 233 13.83 -1.86 7.71
CA TYR A 233 13.78 -3.30 7.90
C TYR A 233 13.68 -4.02 6.55
N GLN A 234 14.28 -5.20 6.46
CA GLN A 234 13.91 -6.14 5.41
C GLN A 234 12.48 -6.65 5.68
N ASN A 235 11.68 -6.87 4.63
CA ASN A 235 10.29 -7.35 4.72
C ASN A 235 10.16 -8.84 5.11
N SER A 236 11.07 -9.29 5.95
CA SER A 236 11.14 -10.62 6.57
C SER A 236 11.89 -10.55 7.91
N ALA A 237 12.14 -9.36 8.46
CA ALA A 237 12.84 -9.18 9.71
C ALA A 237 11.94 -9.56 10.89
N ASP A 238 12.47 -10.35 11.82
CA ASP A 238 11.75 -10.78 13.02
C ASP A 238 11.35 -9.58 13.90
N GLU A 239 12.18 -8.55 13.99
CA GLU A 239 11.88 -7.33 14.75
C GLU A 239 10.63 -6.61 14.20
N LEU A 240 10.52 -6.47 12.88
CA LEU A 240 9.34 -5.91 12.24
C LEU A 240 8.09 -6.76 12.51
N TYR A 241 8.25 -8.09 12.52
CA TYR A 241 7.16 -8.99 12.89
C TYR A 241 6.73 -8.84 14.35
N LEU A 242 7.66 -8.68 15.29
CA LEU A 242 7.35 -8.45 16.70
C LEU A 242 6.55 -7.16 16.88
N LEU A 243 6.97 -6.07 16.21
CA LEU A 243 6.22 -4.82 16.19
C LEU A 243 4.82 -4.99 15.60
N PHE A 244 4.71 -5.72 14.48
CA PHE A 244 3.43 -6.02 13.85
C PHE A 244 2.52 -6.88 14.75
N GLU A 245 3.04 -7.92 15.39
CA GLU A 245 2.31 -8.83 16.28
C GLU A 245 1.78 -8.09 17.52
N GLN A 246 2.57 -7.16 18.05
CA GLN A 246 2.21 -6.39 19.24
C GLN A 246 1.27 -5.21 18.94
N PHE A 247 1.45 -4.54 17.79
CA PHE A 247 0.78 -3.28 17.46
C PHE A 247 -0.07 -3.34 16.17
N CYS A 248 -0.57 -4.52 15.78
CA CYS A 248 -1.27 -4.76 14.51
C CYS A 248 -2.35 -3.73 14.15
N ASP A 249 -3.14 -3.28 15.13
CA ASP A 249 -4.21 -2.29 14.88
C ASP A 249 -3.67 -0.95 14.39
N HIS A 250 -2.46 -0.56 14.79
CA HIS A 250 -1.81 0.67 14.31
C HIS A 250 -1.47 0.59 12.82
N PHE A 251 -1.26 -0.62 12.29
CA PHE A 251 -1.10 -0.85 10.84
C PHE A 251 -2.43 -0.89 10.09
N HIS A 252 -3.58 -0.97 10.76
CA HIS A 252 -4.88 -0.91 10.09
C HIS A 252 -5.45 0.52 10.04
N ALA A 253 -4.69 1.50 10.58
CA ALA A 253 -4.91 2.95 10.46
C ALA A 253 -6.40 3.31 10.39
N THR A 254 -7.13 2.94 11.44
CA THR A 254 -8.57 3.18 11.52
C THR A 254 -8.81 4.68 11.62
N SER A 255 -9.57 5.23 10.68
CA SER A 255 -10.08 6.60 10.86
C SER A 255 -10.87 6.63 12.17
N ARG A 256 -10.43 7.47 13.11
CA ARG A 256 -11.01 7.56 14.46
C ARG A 256 -12.49 7.93 14.47
N ASN A 257 -12.99 8.45 13.35
CA ASN A 257 -14.32 9.03 13.23
C ASN A 257 -15.40 8.02 12.82
N SER A 258 -15.03 6.78 12.47
CA SER A 258 -15.98 5.82 11.91
C SER A 258 -16.16 4.57 12.78
N MET A 259 -17.26 4.55 13.55
CA MET A 259 -17.59 3.46 14.48
C MET A 259 -17.68 2.08 13.83
N TYR A 260 -18.05 1.98 12.55
CA TYR A 260 -18.16 0.69 11.86
C TYR A 260 -16.79 0.06 11.58
N MET A 261 -15.69 0.84 11.56
CA MET A 261 -14.34 0.30 11.40
C MET A 261 -13.92 -0.59 12.59
N ASN A 262 -14.57 -0.45 13.74
CA ASN A 262 -14.32 -1.28 14.92
C ASN A 262 -14.69 -2.77 14.71
N PHE A 263 -15.45 -3.11 13.67
CA PHE A 263 -15.76 -4.50 13.32
C PHE A 263 -14.61 -5.23 12.61
N ILE A 264 -13.56 -4.52 12.20
CA ILE A 264 -12.36 -5.13 11.64
C ILE A 264 -11.65 -5.93 12.74
N SER A 265 -11.68 -7.25 12.61
CA SER A 265 -11.02 -8.15 13.55
C SER A 265 -9.54 -8.30 13.24
N SER A 266 -8.70 -8.06 14.24
CA SER A 266 -7.26 -8.31 14.23
C SER A 266 -6.87 -9.19 15.41
N HIS A 267 -5.64 -9.69 15.42
CA HIS A 267 -5.11 -10.44 16.56
C HIS A 267 -4.81 -9.54 17.77
N SER A 268 -4.82 -8.22 17.63
CA SER A 268 -4.68 -7.27 18.74
C SER A 268 -6.03 -6.97 19.42
N ASN A 269 -7.14 -6.98 18.67
CA ASN A 269 -8.46 -6.61 19.19
C ASN A 269 -9.46 -7.78 19.35
N ASN A 270 -9.14 -8.96 18.81
CA ASN A 270 -10.07 -10.10 18.79
C ASN A 270 -9.39 -11.40 19.25
N ILE A 271 -9.91 -11.99 20.34
CA ILE A 271 -9.37 -13.22 20.93
C ILE A 271 -9.39 -14.40 19.95
N HIS A 272 -10.40 -14.51 19.09
CA HIS A 272 -10.50 -15.61 18.13
C HIS A 272 -9.54 -15.44 16.97
N ALA A 273 -9.30 -14.21 16.52
CA ALA A 273 -8.26 -13.94 15.53
C ALA A 273 -6.86 -14.22 16.11
N LEU A 274 -6.63 -13.89 17.39
CA LEU A 274 -5.40 -14.21 18.11
C LEU A 274 -5.18 -15.73 18.25
N GLU A 275 -6.23 -16.48 18.62
CA GLU A 275 -6.20 -17.95 18.68
C GLU A 275 -5.88 -18.57 17.31
N GLN A 276 -6.47 -18.03 16.23
CA GLN A 276 -6.16 -18.46 14.86
C GLN A 276 -4.70 -18.19 14.50
N LEU A 277 -4.19 -17.00 14.80
CA LEU A 277 -2.78 -16.65 14.55
C LEU A 277 -1.83 -17.62 15.29
N ARG A 278 -2.08 -17.86 16.58
CA ARG A 278 -1.31 -18.83 17.38
C ARG A 278 -1.35 -20.23 16.76
N SER A 279 -2.54 -20.70 16.36
CA SER A 279 -2.67 -22.00 15.70
C SER A 279 -1.91 -22.09 14.38
N ILE A 280 -1.86 -21.00 13.58
CA ILE A 280 -1.09 -20.95 12.34
C ILE A 280 0.41 -20.98 12.65
N LYS A 281 0.86 -20.22 13.66
CA LYS A 281 2.25 -20.17 14.13
C LYS A 281 2.73 -21.54 14.61
N ASP A 282 1.92 -22.23 15.42
CA ASP A 282 2.25 -23.56 15.94
C ASP A 282 2.32 -24.64 14.84
N LYS A 283 1.54 -24.47 13.76
CA LYS A 283 1.54 -25.38 12.60
C LYS A 283 2.59 -25.03 11.55
N ALA A 284 3.29 -23.90 11.69
CA ALA A 284 4.27 -23.47 10.71
C ALA A 284 5.53 -24.34 10.80
N SER A 285 5.95 -24.91 9.67
CA SER A 285 7.19 -25.68 9.58
C SER A 285 8.44 -24.83 9.67
N SER A 286 8.34 -23.53 9.35
CA SER A 286 9.46 -22.58 9.33
C SER A 286 9.00 -21.21 9.84
N SER A 287 9.67 -20.72 10.88
CA SER A 287 9.43 -19.38 11.43
C SER A 287 9.68 -18.29 10.38
N ALA A 288 10.79 -18.40 9.62
CA ALA A 288 11.13 -17.42 8.58
C ALA A 288 10.07 -17.34 7.47
N GLN A 289 9.54 -18.49 7.02
CA GLN A 289 8.47 -18.50 6.01
C GLN A 289 7.16 -17.95 6.57
N PHE A 290 6.86 -18.23 7.84
CA PHE A 290 5.70 -17.67 8.53
C PHE A 290 5.81 -16.15 8.65
N VAL A 291 6.94 -15.62 9.11
CA VAL A 291 7.20 -14.17 9.21
C VAL A 291 7.08 -13.50 7.85
N LYS A 292 7.73 -14.05 6.81
CA LYS A 292 7.61 -13.53 5.43
C LYS A 292 6.16 -13.50 4.96
N LYS A 293 5.37 -14.54 5.26
CA LYS A 293 3.95 -14.60 4.90
C LYS A 293 3.11 -13.56 5.64
N MET A 294 3.38 -13.34 6.93
CA MET A 294 2.65 -12.37 7.75
C MET A 294 2.94 -10.92 7.33
N LEU A 295 4.20 -10.63 6.99
CA LEU A 295 4.63 -9.29 6.56
C LEU A 295 4.40 -9.01 5.06
N ALA A 296 4.02 -10.01 4.26
CA ALA A 296 3.80 -9.85 2.83
C ALA A 296 2.75 -8.77 2.50
N SER A 297 1.73 -8.62 3.36
CA SER A 297 0.67 -7.62 3.18
C SER A 297 1.06 -6.21 3.58
N LEU A 298 2.21 -6.01 4.24
CA LEU A 298 2.67 -4.67 4.60
C LEU A 298 3.35 -3.99 3.40
N PRO A 299 3.14 -2.68 3.24
CA PRO A 299 2.09 -1.86 3.87
C PRO A 299 0.68 -2.26 3.39
N PHE A 300 -0.35 -2.06 4.22
CA PHE A 300 -1.74 -2.35 3.84
C PHE A 300 -2.28 -1.36 2.83
N SER A 301 -3.34 -1.74 2.10
CA SER A 301 -4.12 -0.82 1.27
C SER A 301 -5.39 -0.40 1.96
N CYS A 302 -5.86 0.82 1.65
CA CYS A 302 -7.19 1.26 2.04
C CYS A 302 -8.26 0.33 1.48
N GLN A 303 -9.30 0.11 2.28
CA GLN A 303 -10.43 -0.78 1.95
C GLN A 303 -10.03 -2.24 1.66
N SER A 304 -8.84 -2.67 2.12
CA SER A 304 -8.39 -4.06 1.95
C SER A 304 -9.13 -5.06 2.84
N GLN A 305 -9.92 -4.59 3.81
CA GLN A 305 -10.74 -5.40 4.68
C GLN A 305 -12.14 -4.79 4.83
N SER A 306 -13.15 -5.65 4.84
CA SER A 306 -14.54 -5.28 5.03
C SER A 306 -14.84 -4.98 6.50
N PRO A 307 -15.27 -3.77 6.87
CA PRO A 307 -15.64 -3.42 8.24
C PRO A 307 -17.10 -3.80 8.56
N SER A 308 -17.57 -4.92 8.01
CA SER A 308 -18.95 -5.35 8.21
C SER A 308 -19.06 -6.20 9.47
N PRO A 309 -20.08 -6.00 10.33
CA PRO A 309 -20.26 -6.81 11.53
C PRO A 309 -20.45 -8.31 11.25
N TYR A 310 -20.80 -8.68 10.02
CA TYR A 310 -20.88 -10.09 9.61
C TYR A 310 -19.52 -10.79 9.59
N PHE A 311 -18.42 -10.03 9.45
CA PHE A 311 -17.05 -10.54 9.51
C PHE A 311 -16.39 -10.40 10.88
N ASP A 312 -17.07 -9.79 11.86
CA ASP A 312 -16.57 -9.73 13.23
C ASP A 312 -16.48 -11.16 13.79
N GLN A 313 -15.24 -11.57 14.07
CA GLN A 313 -14.96 -12.91 14.55
C GLN A 313 -15.45 -13.13 15.98
N SER A 314 -15.83 -12.10 16.73
CA SER A 314 -16.50 -12.22 18.03
C SER A 314 -17.98 -12.58 17.89
N LEU A 315 -18.62 -12.16 16.79
CA LEU A 315 -20.05 -12.39 16.55
C LEU A 315 -20.29 -13.71 15.85
N PHE A 316 -19.51 -13.99 14.79
CA PHE A 316 -19.75 -15.13 13.92
C PHE A 316 -18.52 -16.03 13.78
N ARG A 317 -18.80 -17.32 13.61
CA ARG A 317 -17.88 -18.33 13.10
C ARG A 317 -18.29 -18.68 11.68
N PHE A 318 -17.35 -18.59 10.77
CA PHE A 318 -17.44 -18.97 9.35
C PHE A 318 -16.14 -19.65 8.91
N ASP A 319 -16.13 -20.24 7.71
CA ASP A 319 -14.93 -20.86 7.15
C ASP A 319 -14.10 -19.83 6.36
N ASP A 320 -13.00 -19.39 6.95
CA ASP A 320 -12.13 -18.34 6.41
C ASP A 320 -11.50 -18.70 5.06
N LYS A 321 -11.42 -20.00 4.73
CA LYS A 321 -10.93 -20.48 3.43
C LYS A 321 -11.91 -20.18 2.30
N LEU A 322 -13.20 -20.12 2.61
CA LEU A 322 -14.28 -19.89 1.65
C LEU A 322 -14.69 -18.42 1.59
N ILE A 323 -14.60 -17.70 2.71
CA ILE A 323 -14.96 -16.29 2.82
C ILE A 323 -14.17 -15.61 3.92
N SER A 324 -13.69 -14.38 3.69
CA SER A 324 -12.95 -13.62 4.69
C SER A 324 -13.27 -12.14 4.60
N ALA A 325 -12.94 -11.38 5.65
CA ALA A 325 -13.03 -9.92 5.64
C ALA A 325 -12.12 -9.27 4.57
N THR A 326 -10.98 -9.90 4.25
CA THR A 326 -10.02 -9.37 3.27
C THR A 326 -10.63 -9.32 1.87
N ASP A 327 -10.46 -8.20 1.17
CA ASP A 327 -10.87 -8.00 -0.23
C ASP A 327 -9.96 -8.79 -1.19
N ARG A 328 -10.20 -10.10 -1.26
CA ARG A 328 -9.52 -11.03 -2.17
C ARG A 328 -10.49 -12.09 -2.65
N HIS A 329 -10.27 -12.56 -3.87
CA HIS A 329 -10.96 -13.72 -4.39
C HIS A 329 -10.68 -14.96 -3.54
N ARG A 330 -11.71 -15.79 -3.37
CA ARG A 330 -11.67 -17.09 -2.69
C ARG A 330 -12.10 -18.18 -3.64
N GLN A 331 -11.66 -19.41 -3.39
CA GLN A 331 -12.15 -20.55 -4.15
C GLN A 331 -13.65 -20.68 -3.92
N SER A 332 -14.41 -20.75 -5.01
CA SER A 332 -15.86 -20.88 -4.91
C SER A 332 -16.24 -22.30 -4.47
N THR A 333 -17.35 -22.39 -3.74
CA THR A 333 -18.00 -23.64 -3.35
C THR A 333 -19.44 -23.65 -3.84
N ASP A 334 -19.95 -24.83 -4.17
CA ASP A 334 -21.37 -25.04 -4.48
C ASP A 334 -22.21 -25.15 -3.20
N HIS A 335 -21.58 -25.47 -2.07
CA HIS A 335 -22.25 -25.56 -0.78
C HIS A 335 -22.41 -24.18 -0.12
N PRO A 336 -23.56 -23.91 0.53
CA PRO A 336 -23.73 -22.65 1.24
C PRO A 336 -22.73 -22.48 2.38
N ILE A 337 -22.12 -21.31 2.44
CA ILE A 337 -21.19 -20.90 3.49
C ILE A 337 -22.01 -20.52 4.73
N LYS A 338 -21.73 -21.15 5.87
CA LYS A 338 -22.51 -21.01 7.10
C LYS A 338 -21.92 -19.93 8.00
N PHE A 339 -22.77 -19.04 8.50
CA PHE A 339 -22.45 -18.10 9.57
C PHE A 339 -23.14 -18.54 10.86
N ILE A 340 -22.35 -19.00 11.82
CA ILE A 340 -22.81 -19.55 13.09
C ILE A 340 -22.52 -18.54 14.19
N LEU A 341 -23.48 -18.25 15.06
CA LEU A 341 -23.24 -17.38 16.21
C LEU A 341 -22.18 -17.99 17.13
N ARG A 342 -21.26 -17.16 17.64
CA ARG A 342 -20.30 -17.62 18.65
C ARG A 342 -20.87 -17.67 20.06
N ARG A 343 -21.93 -16.92 20.34
CA ARG A 343 -22.62 -17.05 21.62
C ARG A 343 -23.36 -18.39 21.70
N TYR A 344 -23.37 -18.99 22.88
CA TYR A 344 -24.20 -20.17 23.17
C TYR A 344 -25.67 -19.88 22.80
N PRO A 345 -26.40 -20.80 22.12
CA PRO A 345 -26.09 -22.21 21.88
C PRO A 345 -25.40 -22.52 20.53
N TYR A 346 -24.59 -21.60 19.98
CA TYR A 346 -23.89 -21.78 18.70
C TYR A 346 -24.83 -22.06 17.52
N SER A 347 -25.93 -21.32 17.44
CA SER A 347 -26.93 -21.52 16.39
C SER A 347 -26.46 -20.98 15.04
N LEU A 348 -26.79 -21.72 13.98
CA LEU A 348 -26.66 -21.25 12.60
C LEU A 348 -27.57 -20.03 12.40
N LYS A 349 -27.00 -18.89 12.02
CA LYS A 349 -27.77 -17.65 11.85
C LYS A 349 -28.23 -17.43 10.41
N PHE A 350 -27.33 -17.61 9.45
CA PHE A 350 -27.63 -17.49 8.02
C PHE A 350 -26.60 -18.25 7.18
N LYS A 351 -26.87 -18.34 5.88
CA LYS A 351 -25.99 -18.95 4.89
C LYS A 351 -25.82 -18.02 3.70
N ILE A 352 -24.64 -18.01 3.09
CA ILE A 352 -24.36 -17.31 1.83
C ILE A 352 -24.08 -18.36 0.76
N LYS A 353 -24.81 -18.30 -0.36
CA LYS A 353 -24.58 -19.16 -1.52
C LYS A 353 -24.05 -18.30 -2.67
N PRO A 354 -22.78 -18.43 -3.07
CA PRO A 354 -22.22 -17.60 -4.14
C PRO A 354 -22.60 -18.06 -5.55
N GLY A 355 -23.06 -19.31 -5.72
CA GLY A 355 -23.45 -19.88 -7.00
C GLY A 355 -24.96 -19.86 -7.28
N PRO A 356 -25.37 -20.19 -8.52
CA PRO A 356 -26.77 -20.16 -8.94
C PRO A 356 -27.65 -21.04 -8.04
N GLU A 357 -28.92 -20.65 -7.87
CA GLU A 357 -29.86 -21.36 -7.01
C GLU A 357 -30.03 -22.83 -7.43
N ALA A 358 -30.07 -23.09 -8.75
CA ALA A 358 -30.17 -24.43 -9.34
C ALA A 358 -28.92 -25.31 -9.20
N GLY A 359 -27.81 -24.78 -8.66
CA GLY A 359 -26.52 -25.48 -8.60
C GLY A 359 -25.80 -25.49 -9.96
N SER A 360 -24.51 -25.83 -9.95
CA SER A 360 -23.72 -25.97 -11.17
C SER A 360 -23.85 -27.37 -11.73
N MET A 361 -24.28 -27.53 -12.98
CA MET A 361 -24.20 -28.81 -13.69
C MET A 361 -22.76 -29.17 -14.06
N ASP A 362 -21.87 -28.17 -14.14
CA ASP A 362 -20.48 -28.35 -14.55
C ASP A 362 -19.55 -28.19 -13.34
N GLY A 363 -19.18 -29.31 -12.73
CA GLY A 363 -18.30 -29.38 -11.56
C GLY A 363 -16.80 -29.32 -11.91
N ARG A 364 -16.45 -29.17 -13.21
CA ARG A 364 -15.05 -29.22 -13.67
C ARG A 364 -14.37 -27.84 -13.75
N ALA A 365 -15.13 -26.77 -13.88
CA ALA A 365 -14.57 -25.42 -13.99
C ALA A 365 -14.15 -24.89 -12.62
N LYS A 366 -12.87 -24.49 -12.48
CA LYS A 366 -12.41 -23.74 -11.30
C LYS A 366 -13.11 -22.38 -11.28
N LYS A 367 -13.84 -22.11 -10.19
CA LYS A 367 -14.58 -20.87 -9.97
C LYS A 367 -14.00 -20.13 -8.78
N ILE A 368 -14.00 -18.81 -8.86
CA ILE A 368 -13.62 -17.93 -7.76
C ILE A 368 -14.80 -17.03 -7.38
N SER A 369 -14.85 -16.66 -6.12
CA SER A 369 -15.88 -15.76 -5.58
C SER A 369 -15.24 -14.59 -4.85
N SER A 370 -15.79 -13.40 -5.03
CA SER A 370 -15.56 -12.25 -4.16
C SER A 370 -16.84 -11.88 -3.43
N PHE A 371 -16.68 -11.22 -2.28
CA PHE A 371 -17.77 -10.90 -1.38
C PHE A 371 -17.65 -9.45 -0.92
N LEU A 372 -18.73 -8.69 -1.05
CA LEU A 372 -18.79 -7.30 -0.62
C LEU A 372 -19.94 -7.18 0.38
N PHE A 373 -19.62 -6.97 1.65
CA PHE A 373 -20.62 -6.79 2.69
C PHE A 373 -20.74 -5.31 3.02
N HIS A 374 -21.96 -4.81 3.06
CA HIS A 374 -22.18 -3.43 3.46
C HIS A 374 -21.78 -3.28 4.95
N PRO A 375 -21.13 -2.17 5.34
CA PRO A 375 -20.70 -1.94 6.72
C PRO A 375 -21.82 -1.74 7.75
N ILE A 376 -23.06 -1.49 7.29
CA ILE A 376 -24.16 -0.98 8.13
C ILE A 376 -25.46 -1.65 7.71
N LEU A 377 -25.81 -1.56 6.43
CA LEU A 377 -27.02 -2.17 5.91
C LEU A 377 -26.88 -3.70 5.89
N PRO A 378 -27.99 -4.44 6.08
CA PRO A 378 -27.97 -5.90 6.06
C PRO A 378 -27.96 -6.43 4.61
N LEU A 379 -26.95 -6.01 3.85
CA LEU A 379 -26.77 -6.23 2.43
C LEU A 379 -25.38 -6.82 2.18
N ALA A 380 -25.32 -7.84 1.35
CA ALA A 380 -24.07 -8.38 0.83
C ALA A 380 -24.21 -8.75 -0.64
N LEU A 381 -23.13 -8.60 -1.39
CA LEU A 381 -23.00 -9.04 -2.77
C LEU A 381 -22.01 -10.20 -2.81
N SER A 382 -22.33 -11.25 -3.56
CA SER A 382 -21.36 -12.27 -3.94
C SER A 382 -21.21 -12.28 -5.45
N VAL A 383 -19.98 -12.17 -5.94
CA VAL A 383 -19.68 -12.20 -7.37
C VAL A 383 -18.88 -13.47 -7.64
N GLN A 384 -19.47 -14.38 -8.41
CA GLN A 384 -18.82 -15.61 -8.86
C GLN A 384 -18.31 -15.43 -10.29
N GLN A 385 -17.04 -15.76 -10.50
CA GLN A 385 -16.40 -15.72 -11.81
C GLN A 385 -15.90 -17.12 -12.19
N THR A 386 -16.15 -17.50 -13.43
CA THR A 386 -15.58 -18.70 -14.04
C THR A 386 -14.34 -18.28 -14.84
N LEU A 387 -13.23 -19.00 -14.71
CA LEU A 387 -11.98 -18.68 -15.42
C LEU A 387 -12.10 -18.75 -16.96
N PHE A 388 -13.19 -19.31 -17.49
CA PHE A 388 -13.43 -19.46 -18.93
C PHE A 388 -14.81 -18.92 -19.32
N LEU A 389 -14.83 -17.87 -20.14
CA LEU A 389 -15.89 -17.39 -21.06
C LEU A 389 -17.35 -17.27 -20.58
N GLN A 390 -17.67 -17.59 -19.33
CA GLN A 390 -19.03 -17.45 -18.78
C GLN A 390 -19.21 -16.09 -18.10
N PRO A 391 -20.41 -15.48 -18.21
CA PRO A 391 -20.71 -14.23 -17.53
C PRO A 391 -20.61 -14.42 -16.02
N SER A 392 -20.12 -13.40 -15.31
CA SER A 392 -20.06 -13.43 -13.85
C SER A 392 -21.48 -13.47 -13.27
N VAL A 393 -21.70 -14.32 -12.28
CA VAL A 393 -22.95 -14.40 -11.55
C VAL A 393 -22.86 -13.47 -10.34
N VAL A 394 -23.78 -12.51 -10.25
CA VAL A 394 -23.87 -11.59 -9.11
C VAL A 394 -25.13 -11.93 -8.33
N ASN A 395 -24.97 -12.30 -7.05
CA ASN A 395 -26.10 -12.52 -6.15
C ASN A 395 -26.16 -11.40 -5.11
N ILE A 396 -27.37 -10.91 -4.88
CA ILE A 396 -27.68 -9.90 -3.87
C ILE A 396 -28.32 -10.62 -2.67
N HIS A 397 -27.61 -10.60 -1.54
CA HIS A 397 -28.07 -11.17 -0.28
C HIS A 397 -28.56 -10.02 0.59
N PHE A 398 -29.83 -10.04 0.97
CA PHE A 398 -30.38 -9.05 1.88
C PHE A 398 -31.20 -9.74 2.96
N ARG A 399 -31.08 -9.23 4.19
CA ARG A 399 -31.95 -9.64 5.29
C ARG A 399 -33.16 -8.72 5.31
N ARG A 400 -34.35 -9.30 5.13
CA ARG A 400 -35.63 -8.61 5.36
C ARG A 400 -35.84 -8.30 6.83
#